data_AF-A0A0Q7WS54-F1
#
_entry.id   AF-A0A0Q7WS54-F1
#
_cell.length_a   1.000
_cell.length_b   1.000
_cell.length_c   1.000
_cell.angle_alpha   90.00
_cell.angle_beta   90.00
_cell.angle_gamma   90.00
#
_symmetry.space_group_name_H-M   'P 1'
#
loop_
_entity.id
_entity.type
_entity.pdbx_description
1 polymer ?
#
loop_
_entity_poly.entity_id
_entity_poly.type
_entity_poly.pdbx_seq_one_letter_code
_entity_poly.pdbx_strand_id
1 'polypeptide(L)'
;MKIAKWIGGLLLLAFTVVVFAAWQGRTEQRRLQNALIMTGNYVGMTEGQLHLLGSKIADEGVGTIGEAHEVIFWLVCSGRISNENIENATRTALRLMTSQDLNEKEAVARLLYIIGEANTIDPFMACPR
;
A
#
# COMPACT_ATOMS: atom_id res chain seq x y z
N MET A 1 -34.21 -22.72 -10.18
CA MET A 1 -34.07 -21.96 -8.91
C MET A 1 -33.23 -22.77 -7.93
N LYS A 2 -31.96 -22.40 -7.65
CA LYS A 2 -31.13 -22.90 -6.53
C LYS A 2 -29.78 -22.14 -6.54
N ILE A 3 -29.72 -20.96 -5.90
CA ILE A 3 -28.49 -20.13 -5.79
C ILE A 3 -28.29 -19.67 -4.32
N ALA A 4 -28.40 -20.58 -3.34
CA ALA A 4 -28.47 -20.18 -1.93
C ALA A 4 -27.51 -20.95 -0.99
N LYS A 5 -26.27 -21.21 -1.40
CA LYS A 5 -25.29 -21.88 -0.52
C LYS A 5 -23.85 -21.32 -0.46
N TRP A 6 -23.53 -20.18 -1.08
CA TRP A 6 -22.13 -19.72 -1.18
C TRP A 6 -21.78 -18.40 -0.47
N ILE A 7 -22.65 -17.83 0.35
CA ILE A 7 -22.38 -16.52 1.01
C ILE A 7 -21.83 -16.68 2.44
N GLY A 8 -21.90 -17.88 3.04
CA GLY A 8 -21.47 -18.11 4.44
C GLY A 8 -19.97 -18.34 4.67
N GLY A 9 -19.18 -18.59 3.61
CA GLY A 9 -17.77 -19.01 3.75
C GLY A 9 -16.73 -17.90 3.63
N LEU A 10 -17.07 -16.77 2.99
CA LEU A 10 -16.08 -15.71 2.70
C LEU A 10 -15.87 -14.73 3.86
N LEU A 11 -16.84 -14.62 4.77
CA LEU A 11 -16.80 -13.66 5.88
C LEU A 11 -15.92 -14.12 7.06
N LEU A 12 -15.71 -15.43 7.25
CA LEU A 12 -14.90 -15.93 8.36
C LEU A 12 -13.38 -15.84 8.10
N LEU A 13 -12.95 -15.89 6.84
CA LEU A 13 -11.54 -15.72 6.47
C LEU A 13 -11.06 -14.27 6.65
N ALA A 14 -11.93 -13.29 6.41
CA ALA A 14 -11.60 -11.87 6.60
C ALA A 14 -11.31 -11.54 8.07
N PHE A 15 -12.07 -12.08 9.02
CA PHE A 15 -11.90 -11.79 10.44
C PHE A 15 -10.60 -12.38 11.04
N THR A 16 -10.13 -13.53 10.55
CA THR A 16 -8.88 -14.13 11.04
C THR A 16 -7.63 -13.37 10.59
N VAL A 17 -7.68 -12.67 9.45
CA VAL A 17 -6.56 -11.84 8.95
C VAL A 17 -6.45 -10.52 9.72
N VAL A 18 -7.57 -9.91 10.10
CA VAL A 18 -7.60 -8.63 10.86
C VAL A 18 -6.89 -8.75 12.21
N VAL A 19 -7.00 -9.88 12.91
CA VAL A 19 -6.34 -10.07 14.22
C VAL A 19 -4.82 -10.21 14.08
N PHE A 20 -4.32 -10.75 12.97
CA PHE A 20 -2.88 -10.90 12.75
C PHE A 20 -2.21 -9.56 12.41
N ALA A 21 -2.92 -8.68 11.68
CA ALA A 21 -2.38 -7.40 11.22
C ALA A 21 -2.06 -6.40 12.33
N ALA A 22 -2.79 -6.42 13.45
CA ALA A 22 -2.54 -5.52 14.59
C ALA A 22 -1.18 -5.77 15.26
N TRP A 23 -0.61 -6.98 15.13
CA TRP A 23 0.64 -7.33 15.80
C TRP A 23 1.90 -6.86 15.05
N GLN A 24 1.81 -6.66 13.73
CA GLN A 24 2.93 -6.28 12.86
C GLN A 24 3.09 -4.76 12.67
N GLY A 25 2.26 -3.94 13.32
CA GLY A 25 2.27 -2.48 13.10
C GLY A 25 3.60 -1.79 13.47
N ARG A 26 4.25 -2.15 14.59
CA ARG A 26 5.40 -1.37 15.11
C ARG A 26 6.63 -1.39 14.20
N THR A 27 6.84 -2.46 13.45
CA THR A 27 7.97 -2.57 12.50
C THR A 27 7.69 -1.75 11.24
N GLU A 28 6.47 -1.83 10.73
CA GLU A 28 5.97 -1.04 9.59
C GLU A 28 6.10 0.45 9.84
N GLN A 29 5.68 0.87 11.04
CA GLN A 29 5.72 2.25 11.51
C GLN A 29 7.13 2.84 11.47
N ARG A 30 8.14 2.10 11.99
CA ARG A 30 9.53 2.54 11.93
C ARG A 30 10.07 2.67 10.50
N ARG A 31 9.69 1.76 9.60
CA ARG A 31 10.10 1.83 8.18
C ARG A 31 9.50 3.04 7.49
N LEU A 32 8.21 3.29 7.69
CA LEU A 32 7.50 4.48 7.21
C LEU A 32 8.11 5.77 7.74
N GLN A 33 8.40 5.83 9.04
CA GLN A 33 9.07 6.98 9.65
C GLN A 33 10.43 7.26 9.00
N ASN A 34 11.24 6.22 8.79
CA ASN A 34 12.54 6.36 8.12
C ASN A 34 12.38 6.84 6.67
N ALA A 35 11.40 6.31 5.93
CA ALA A 35 11.10 6.75 4.57
C ALA A 35 10.68 8.22 4.53
N LEU A 36 9.82 8.67 5.45
CA LEU A 36 9.41 10.08 5.56
C LEU A 36 10.60 11.00 5.86
N ILE A 37 11.53 10.59 6.72
CA ILE A 37 12.74 11.37 7.01
C ILE A 37 13.63 11.47 5.75
N MET A 38 13.81 10.36 5.03
CA MET A 38 14.67 10.32 3.84
C MET A 38 14.08 11.09 2.65
N THR A 39 12.75 11.10 2.49
CA THR A 39 12.08 11.88 1.45
C THR A 39 11.74 13.31 1.87
N GLY A 40 12.14 13.73 3.08
CA GLY A 40 11.88 15.09 3.58
C GLY A 40 10.41 15.38 3.82
N ASN A 41 9.61 14.36 4.15
CA ASN A 41 8.17 14.43 4.30
C ASN A 41 7.45 14.92 3.04
N TYR A 42 7.87 14.42 1.87
CA TYR A 42 7.31 14.80 0.57
C TYR A 42 5.79 14.67 0.51
N VAL A 43 5.26 13.57 1.06
CA VAL A 43 3.82 13.29 1.07
C VAL A 43 3.06 14.26 1.97
N GLY A 44 3.70 14.87 2.98
CA GLY A 44 3.04 15.78 3.91
C GLY A 44 2.09 15.09 4.89
N MET A 45 2.19 13.78 5.04
CA MET A 45 1.40 12.96 5.97
C MET A 45 2.30 12.35 7.04
N THR A 46 1.76 12.25 8.25
CA THR A 46 2.43 11.53 9.33
C THR A 46 2.37 10.02 9.11
N GLU A 47 3.32 9.30 9.68
CA GLU A 47 3.36 7.83 9.68
C GLU A 47 2.05 7.21 10.19
N GLY A 48 1.46 7.77 11.25
CA GLY A 48 0.17 7.33 11.77
C GLY A 48 -1.01 7.54 10.80
N GLN A 49 -1.03 8.65 10.05
CA GLN A 49 -2.05 8.89 9.03
C GLN A 49 -1.92 7.93 7.84
N LEU A 50 -0.69 7.62 7.44
CA LEU A 50 -0.41 6.64 6.39
C LEU A 50 -0.76 5.22 6.82
N HIS A 51 -0.50 4.87 8.08
CA HIS A 51 -0.93 3.60 8.67
C HIS A 51 -2.47 3.48 8.66
N LEU A 52 -3.18 4.52 9.09
CA LEU A 52 -4.65 4.54 9.05
C LEU A 52 -5.19 4.45 7.62
N LEU A 53 -4.50 5.07 6.65
CA LEU A 53 -4.88 4.97 5.23
C LEU A 53 -4.75 3.55 4.70
N GLY A 54 -3.64 2.87 5.00
CA GLY A 54 -3.44 1.47 4.60
C GLY A 54 -4.50 0.54 5.19
N SER A 55 -4.80 0.72 6.49
CA SER A 55 -5.85 -0.03 7.16
C SER A 55 -7.22 0.23 6.54
N LYS A 56 -7.57 1.50 6.26
CA LYS A 56 -8.81 1.88 5.58
C LYS A 56 -8.94 1.21 4.20
N ILE A 57 -7.88 1.24 3.38
CA ILE A 57 -7.91 0.66 2.03
C ILE A 57 -8.06 -0.87 2.09
N ALA A 58 -7.42 -1.51 3.07
CA ALA A 58 -7.56 -2.94 3.30
C ALA A 58 -8.95 -3.32 3.82
N ASP A 59 -9.55 -2.52 4.71
CA ASP A 59 -10.93 -2.70 5.19
C ASP A 59 -11.95 -2.60 4.05
N GLU A 60 -11.65 -1.82 3.01
CA GLU A 60 -12.45 -1.75 1.79
C GLU A 60 -12.29 -2.95 0.84
N GLY A 61 -11.43 -3.92 1.19
CA GLY A 61 -11.24 -5.16 0.45
C GLY A 61 -10.43 -5.02 -0.84
N VAL A 62 -9.66 -3.94 -0.99
CA VAL A 62 -8.81 -3.69 -2.18
C VAL A 62 -7.50 -4.50 -2.15
N GLY A 63 -7.11 -4.97 -0.96
CA GLY A 63 -5.94 -5.81 -0.72
C GLY A 63 -5.87 -6.18 0.76
N THR A 64 -4.81 -6.87 1.17
CA THR A 64 -4.53 -7.13 2.58
C THR A 64 -3.94 -5.90 3.26
N ILE A 65 -4.02 -5.85 4.60
CA ILE A 65 -3.39 -4.79 5.38
C ILE A 65 -1.87 -4.76 5.13
N GLY A 66 -1.21 -5.91 4.99
CA GLY A 66 0.22 -5.96 4.67
C GLY A 66 0.55 -5.32 3.32
N GLU A 67 -0.14 -5.74 2.26
CA GLU A 67 0.09 -5.22 0.90
C GLU A 67 -0.18 -3.72 0.82
N ALA A 68 -1.27 -3.24 1.46
CA ALA A 68 -1.62 -1.82 1.44
C ALA A 68 -0.56 -0.95 2.10
N HIS A 69 -0.02 -1.40 3.24
CA HIS A 69 1.01 -0.66 3.97
C HIS A 69 2.35 -0.66 3.22
N GLU A 70 2.73 -1.80 2.64
CA GLU A 70 3.96 -1.93 1.87
C GLU A 70 3.90 -1.10 0.57
N VAL A 71 2.76 -1.10 -0.14
CA VAL A 71 2.54 -0.20 -1.29
C VAL A 71 2.64 1.26 -0.88
N ILE A 72 2.03 1.65 0.25
CA ILE A 72 2.16 3.03 0.77
C ILE A 72 3.62 3.35 1.09
N PHE A 73 4.36 2.42 1.71
CA PHE A 73 5.78 2.60 1.97
C PHE A 73 6.54 2.87 0.67
N TRP A 74 6.38 2.05 -0.37
CA TRP A 74 7.06 2.26 -1.66
C TRP A 74 6.65 3.56 -2.35
N LEU A 75 5.39 3.99 -2.25
CA LEU A 75 4.92 5.27 -2.78
C LEU A 75 5.51 6.46 -2.04
N VAL A 76 5.48 6.44 -0.69
CA VAL A 76 6.11 7.47 0.15
C VAL A 76 7.60 7.54 -0.13
N CYS A 77 8.22 6.37 -0.25
CA CYS A 77 9.64 6.24 -0.43
C CYS A 77 10.11 6.70 -1.82
N SER A 78 9.25 6.57 -2.83
CA SER A 78 9.51 7.16 -4.14
C SER A 78 9.62 8.69 -4.09
N GLY A 79 8.94 9.33 -3.14
CA GLY A 79 8.92 10.79 -3.02
C GLY A 79 8.31 11.51 -4.23
N ARG A 80 7.41 10.85 -4.97
CA ARG A 80 6.82 11.39 -6.21
C ARG A 80 5.31 11.61 -6.16
N ILE A 81 4.68 11.16 -5.07
CA ILE A 81 3.22 11.18 -4.90
C ILE A 81 2.87 12.11 -3.73
N SER A 82 2.04 13.11 -4.00
CA SER A 82 1.48 14.04 -2.99
C SER A 82 0.39 13.37 -2.14
N ASN A 83 0.10 13.92 -0.95
CA ASN A 83 -0.99 13.47 -0.07
C ASN A 83 -2.35 13.29 -0.77
N GLU A 84 -2.72 14.23 -1.63
CA GLU A 84 -4.01 14.22 -2.36
C GLU A 84 -4.15 13.01 -3.29
N ASN A 85 -3.03 12.51 -3.82
CA ASN A 85 -3.00 11.43 -4.80
C ASN A 85 -2.59 10.09 -4.17
N ILE A 86 -2.06 10.07 -2.95
CA ILE A 86 -1.50 8.85 -2.36
C ILE A 86 -2.56 7.78 -2.14
N GLU A 87 -3.76 8.14 -1.71
CA GLU A 87 -4.87 7.19 -1.58
C GLU A 87 -5.23 6.53 -2.92
N ASN A 88 -5.36 7.33 -3.98
CA ASN A 88 -5.68 6.82 -5.31
C ASN A 88 -4.52 6.01 -5.90
N ALA A 89 -3.28 6.43 -5.66
CA ALA A 89 -2.09 5.73 -6.10
C ALA A 89 -1.97 4.36 -5.42
N THR A 90 -2.17 4.29 -4.11
CA THR A 90 -2.17 3.03 -3.36
C THR A 90 -3.23 2.07 -3.88
N ARG A 91 -4.47 2.53 -4.08
CA ARG A 91 -5.54 1.71 -4.63
C ARG A 91 -5.22 1.19 -6.03
N THR A 92 -4.64 2.05 -6.87
CA THR A 92 -4.29 1.69 -8.24
C THR A 92 -3.16 0.68 -8.24
N ALA A 93 -2.12 0.89 -7.45
CA ALA A 93 -1.02 -0.07 -7.28
C ALA A 93 -1.51 -1.42 -6.75
N LEU A 94 -2.37 -1.47 -5.73
CA LEU A 94 -2.94 -2.73 -5.22
C LEU A 94 -3.77 -3.48 -6.29
N ARG A 95 -4.54 -2.75 -7.10
CA ARG A 95 -5.25 -3.35 -8.24
C ARG A 95 -4.30 -3.85 -9.32
N LEU A 96 -3.18 -3.15 -9.55
CA LEU A 96 -2.15 -3.60 -10.47
C LEU A 96 -1.46 -4.87 -9.96
N MET A 97 -1.17 -4.97 -8.66
CA MET A 97 -0.65 -6.20 -8.05
C MET A 97 -1.58 -7.38 -8.29
N THR A 98 -2.85 -7.24 -7.92
CA THR A 98 -3.84 -8.32 -8.02
C THR A 98 -4.21 -8.69 -9.46
N SER A 99 -4.09 -7.75 -10.40
CA SER A 99 -4.39 -8.01 -11.83
C SER A 99 -3.19 -8.51 -12.64
N GLN A 100 -1.97 -8.10 -12.29
CA GLN A 100 -0.75 -8.43 -13.03
C GLN A 100 0.16 -9.42 -12.29
N ASP A 101 -0.26 -9.92 -11.13
CA ASP A 101 0.52 -10.81 -10.26
C ASP A 101 1.92 -10.23 -9.97
N LEU A 102 1.95 -8.94 -9.65
CA LEU A 102 3.17 -8.17 -9.36
C LEU A 102 3.37 -8.04 -7.86
N ASN A 103 4.64 -7.99 -7.43
CA ASN A 103 4.97 -7.60 -6.06
C ASN A 103 4.66 -6.12 -5.81
N GLU A 104 4.57 -5.72 -4.53
CA GLU A 104 4.23 -4.37 -4.08
C GLU A 104 5.14 -3.31 -4.70
N LYS A 105 6.45 -3.57 -4.66
CA LYS A 105 7.48 -2.71 -5.25
C LYS A 105 7.30 -2.58 -6.77
N GLU A 106 7.03 -3.68 -7.46
CA GLU A 106 6.90 -3.72 -8.91
C GLU A 106 5.63 -3.03 -9.38
N ALA A 107 4.53 -3.19 -8.65
CA ALA A 107 3.28 -2.50 -8.92
C ALA A 107 3.41 -0.99 -8.76
N VAL A 108 4.11 -0.53 -7.72
CA VAL A 108 4.43 0.89 -7.56
C VAL A 108 5.36 1.38 -8.66
N ALA A 109 6.42 0.64 -8.99
CA ALA A 109 7.32 1.00 -10.10
C ALA A 109 6.57 1.13 -11.43
N ARG A 110 5.65 0.21 -11.69
CA ARG A 110 4.81 0.20 -12.89
C ARG A 110 3.80 1.35 -12.87
N LEU A 111 3.21 1.67 -11.73
CA LEU A 111 2.36 2.84 -11.59
C LEU A 111 3.13 4.13 -11.92
N LEU A 112 4.32 4.30 -11.34
CA LEU A 112 5.21 5.44 -11.61
C LEU A 112 5.61 5.52 -13.09
N TYR A 113 5.84 4.37 -13.73
CA TYR A 113 6.09 4.32 -15.17
C TYR A 113 4.88 4.79 -15.99
N ILE A 114 3.66 4.35 -15.64
CA ILE A 114 2.43 4.71 -16.36
C ILE A 114 2.12 6.20 -16.26
N ILE A 115 2.38 6.84 -15.11
CA ILE A 115 2.13 8.27 -14.90
C ILE A 115 3.16 9.20 -15.58
N GLY A 116 4.05 8.65 -16.43
CA GLY A 116 4.93 9.43 -17.31
C GLY A 116 6.27 9.80 -16.69
N GLU A 117 6.65 9.16 -15.59
CA GLU A 117 7.86 9.46 -14.84
C GLU A 117 9.10 8.68 -15.33
N ALA A 118 9.23 8.61 -16.66
CA ALA A 118 10.10 7.71 -17.42
C ALA A 118 11.60 8.07 -17.45
N ASN A 119 12.07 9.06 -16.68
CA ASN A 119 13.44 9.57 -16.82
C ASN A 119 14.21 9.84 -15.52
N THR A 120 13.96 9.07 -14.47
CA THR A 120 14.77 9.18 -13.24
C THR A 120 15.28 7.82 -12.85
N ILE A 121 16.61 7.75 -12.67
CA ILE A 121 17.26 7.24 -11.45
C ILE A 121 16.27 6.42 -10.61
N ASP A 122 16.45 5.08 -10.55
CA ASP A 122 15.62 4.11 -9.81
C ASP A 122 14.80 4.82 -8.71
N PRO A 123 13.44 4.86 -8.82
CA PRO A 123 12.61 5.68 -7.93
C PRO A 123 12.77 5.30 -6.46
N PHE A 124 13.45 4.20 -6.17
CA PHE A 124 13.70 3.68 -4.83
C PHE A 124 15.14 3.89 -4.34
N MET A 125 15.98 4.69 -4.99
CA MET A 125 17.39 4.88 -4.55
C MET A 125 17.53 5.47 -3.14
N ALA A 126 16.56 6.26 -2.69
CA ALA A 126 16.52 6.83 -1.35
C ALA A 126 15.88 5.89 -0.30
N CYS A 127 15.46 4.68 -0.71
CA CYS A 127 14.75 3.75 0.16
C CYS A 127 15.67 2.88 1.01
N PRO A 128 15.33 2.64 2.28
CA PRO A 128 16.03 1.66 3.09
C PRO A 128 15.76 0.25 2.53
N ARG A 129 16.84 -0.51 2.29
CA ARG A 129 16.77 -1.91 1.85
C ARG A 129 16.35 -2.82 3.00
#